data_AF-A0A7K3NHF1-F1
#
_entry.id   AF-A0A7K3NHF1-F1
#
_cell.length_a   1.000
_cell.length_b   1.000
_cell.length_c   1.000
_cell.angle_alpha   90.00
_cell.angle_beta   90.00
_cell.angle_gamma   90.00
#
_symmetry.space_group_name_H-M   'P 1'
#
loop_
_entity.id
_entity.type
_entity.pdbx_description
1 polymer ?
#
loop_
_entity_poly.entity_id
_entity_poly.type
_entity_poly.pdbx_seq_one_letter_code
_entity_poly.pdbx_strand_id
1 'polypeptide(L)'
;MIETTGNIVPEVKAKKVQVLRTLTQKEIEEIADKLIIKCKDMKEGDPINPKDIAKEYNISLSLVDKVYIKAVLKGMPLFQLQEVVKQKPKSDLPFINSRMSVMIGKSTIIDLNEKIPTKEKHFKANDKFNVELQGDNIVLIRIV
;
A
#
# COMPACT_ATOMS: atom_id res chain seq x y z
N MET A 1 -23.09 17.48 45.29
CA MET A 1 -23.60 16.71 44.15
C MET A 1 -22.40 16.40 43.28
N ILE A 2 -22.05 15.12 43.11
CA ILE A 2 -20.81 14.70 42.46
C ILE A 2 -21.21 14.24 41.05
N GLU A 3 -20.71 14.92 40.03
CA GLU A 3 -21.00 14.63 38.64
C GLU A 3 -20.22 13.38 38.20
N THR A 4 -20.97 12.36 37.78
CA THR A 4 -20.45 11.10 37.26
C THR A 4 -19.92 11.30 35.85
N THR A 5 -18.60 11.30 35.68
CA THR A 5 -17.96 11.24 34.36
C THR A 5 -18.26 9.91 33.70
N GLY A 6 -19.04 9.95 32.61
CA GLY A 6 -19.33 8.80 31.76
C GLY A 6 -18.08 8.30 31.06
N ASN A 7 -17.71 7.05 31.33
CA ASN A 7 -16.68 6.31 30.60
C ASN A 7 -17.15 6.06 29.15
N ILE A 8 -16.51 6.71 28.19
CA ILE A 8 -16.69 6.42 26.77
C ILE A 8 -15.72 5.28 26.43
N VAL A 9 -16.25 4.05 26.34
CA VAL A 9 -15.49 2.90 25.84
C VAL A 9 -15.38 3.04 24.32
N PRO A 10 -14.17 3.03 23.72
CA PRO A 10 -14.03 3.09 22.28
C PRO A 10 -14.58 1.81 21.64
N GLU A 11 -15.57 1.98 20.79
CA GLU A 11 -16.18 0.93 19.98
C GLU A 11 -15.11 0.30 19.06
N VAL A 12 -14.65 -0.90 19.40
CA VAL A 12 -13.75 -1.68 18.56
C VAL A 12 -14.53 -2.09 17.32
N LYS A 13 -14.35 -1.36 16.21
CA LYS A 13 -14.87 -1.77 14.90
C LYS A 13 -14.26 -3.11 14.53
N ALA A 14 -15.02 -4.19 14.74
CA ALA A 14 -14.66 -5.52 14.31
C ALA A 14 -14.37 -5.48 12.80
N LYS A 15 -13.13 -5.82 12.45
CA LYS A 15 -12.71 -5.96 11.05
C LYS A 15 -13.57 -7.07 10.46
N LYS A 16 -14.52 -6.71 9.60
CA LYS A 16 -15.42 -7.66 8.93
C LYS A 16 -14.54 -8.69 8.21
N VAL A 17 -14.44 -9.90 8.75
CA VAL A 17 -13.73 -11.00 8.12
C VAL A 17 -14.54 -11.32 6.86
N GLN A 18 -14.07 -10.85 5.70
CA GLN A 18 -14.61 -11.28 4.43
C GLN A 18 -14.34 -12.78 4.35
N VAL A 19 -15.39 -13.57 4.50
CA VAL A 19 -15.36 -15.01 4.24
C VAL A 19 -14.92 -15.16 2.80
N LEU A 20 -13.68 -15.61 2.59
CA LEU A 20 -13.16 -15.94 1.28
C LEU A 20 -14.00 -17.09 0.74
N ARG A 21 -14.83 -16.81 -0.25
CA ARG A 21 -15.63 -17.83 -0.92
C ARG A 21 -14.69 -18.83 -1.58
N THR A 22 -14.72 -20.09 -1.14
CA THR A 22 -14.07 -21.18 -1.88
C THR A 22 -14.89 -21.42 -3.13
N LEU A 23 -14.30 -21.24 -4.30
CA LEU A 23 -14.95 -21.53 -5.57
C LEU A 23 -14.80 -23.02 -5.91
N THR A 24 -15.89 -23.61 -6.34
CA THR A 24 -15.89 -24.92 -7.01
C THR A 24 -15.29 -24.80 -8.42
N GLN A 25 -14.86 -25.93 -8.98
CA GLN A 25 -14.33 -25.98 -10.34
C GLN A 25 -15.33 -25.45 -11.39
N LYS A 26 -16.63 -25.70 -11.17
CA LYS A 26 -17.71 -25.20 -12.04
C LYS A 26 -17.82 -23.68 -12.01
N GLU A 27 -17.73 -23.07 -10.82
CA GLU A 27 -17.77 -21.62 -10.68
C GLU A 27 -16.55 -20.95 -11.32
N ILE A 28 -15.36 -21.56 -11.22
CA ILE A 28 -14.16 -21.09 -11.92
C ILE A 28 -14.38 -21.09 -13.44
N GLU A 29 -15.03 -22.12 -13.97
CA GLU A 29 -15.32 -22.24 -15.40
C GLU A 29 -16.33 -21.19 -15.87
N GLU A 30 -17.39 -20.94 -15.10
CA GLU A 30 -18.38 -19.90 -15.40
C GLU A 30 -17.77 -18.49 -15.38
N ILE A 31 -16.85 -18.23 -14.43
CA ILE A 31 -16.16 -16.94 -14.38
C ILE A 31 -15.17 -16.81 -15.55
N ALA A 32 -14.49 -17.89 -15.93
CA ALA A 32 -13.61 -17.89 -17.10
C ALA A 32 -14.38 -17.59 -18.40
N ASP A 33 -15.58 -18.15 -18.59
CA ASP A 33 -16.42 -17.86 -19.75
C ASP A 33 -16.87 -16.39 -19.79
N LYS A 34 -17.23 -15.82 -18.64
CA LYS A 34 -17.54 -14.39 -18.52
C LYS A 34 -16.34 -13.51 -18.83
N LEU A 35 -15.15 -13.92 -18.39
CA LEU A 35 -13.91 -13.19 -18.66
C LEU A 35 -13.58 -13.18 -20.16
N ILE A 36 -13.76 -14.30 -20.86
CA ILE A 36 -13.59 -14.39 -22.32
C ILE A 36 -14.52 -13.40 -23.05
N ILE A 37 -15.80 -13.39 -22.69
CA ILE A 37 -16.79 -12.49 -23.32
C ILE A 37 -16.41 -11.03 -23.10
N LYS A 38 -15.92 -10.68 -21.90
CA LYS A 38 -15.52 -9.33 -21.56
C LYS A 38 -14.28 -8.87 -22.35
N CYS A 39 -13.35 -9.78 -22.59
CA CYS A 39 -12.11 -9.50 -23.30
C CYS A 39 -12.20 -9.70 -24.81
N LYS A 40 -13.40 -9.97 -25.37
CA LYS A 40 -13.61 -10.24 -26.80
C LYS A 40 -13.12 -9.11 -27.73
N ASP A 41 -13.19 -7.87 -27.24
CA ASP A 41 -12.84 -6.66 -28.00
C ASP A 41 -11.41 -6.17 -27.68
N MET A 42 -10.69 -6.87 -26.80
CA MET A 42 -9.31 -6.56 -26.41
C MET A 42 -8.32 -7.27 -27.34
N LYS A 43 -7.14 -6.68 -27.53
CA LYS A 43 -6.08 -7.27 -28.34
C LYS A 43 -5.11 -8.07 -27.48
N GLU A 44 -4.53 -9.11 -28.08
CA GLU A 44 -3.46 -9.87 -27.44
C GLU A 44 -2.35 -8.93 -26.94
N GLY A 45 -1.89 -9.16 -25.70
CA GLY A 45 -0.91 -8.29 -25.04
C GLY A 45 -1.49 -7.08 -24.30
N ASP A 46 -2.79 -6.77 -24.42
CA ASP A 46 -3.41 -5.72 -23.62
C ASP A 46 -3.28 -6.03 -22.12
N PRO A 47 -3.01 -5.04 -21.26
CA PRO A 47 -2.85 -5.26 -19.84
C PRO A 47 -4.21 -5.48 -19.18
N ILE A 48 -4.29 -6.52 -18.33
CA ILE A 48 -5.44 -6.76 -17.47
C ILE A 48 -4.97 -6.74 -16.02
N ASN A 49 -5.63 -5.94 -15.19
CA ASN A 49 -5.30 -5.82 -13.78
C ASN A 49 -6.01 -6.93 -12.97
N PRO A 50 -5.25 -7.83 -12.30
CA PRO A 50 -5.83 -8.92 -11.52
C PRO A 50 -6.79 -8.45 -10.41
N LYS A 51 -6.56 -7.26 -9.85
CA LYS A 51 -7.42 -6.66 -8.81
C LYS A 51 -8.81 -6.33 -9.30
N ASP A 52 -8.94 -5.93 -10.57
CA ASP A 52 -10.23 -5.58 -11.14
C ASP A 52 -11.07 -6.85 -11.37
N ILE A 53 -10.43 -7.94 -11.84
CA ILE A 53 -11.06 -9.27 -11.94
C ILE A 53 -11.51 -9.75 -10.55
N ALA A 54 -10.61 -9.72 -9.56
CA ALA A 54 -10.91 -10.18 -8.21
C ALA A 54 -12.11 -9.44 -7.61
N LYS A 55 -12.16 -8.11 -7.78
CA LYS A 55 -13.24 -7.27 -7.25
C LYS A 55 -14.56 -7.52 -7.97
N GLU A 56 -14.54 -7.62 -9.30
CA GLU A 56 -15.75 -7.75 -10.12
C GLU A 56 -16.46 -9.08 -9.88
N TYR A 57 -15.70 -10.18 -9.82
CA TYR A 57 -16.26 -11.50 -9.57
C TYR A 57 -16.32 -11.86 -8.08
N ASN A 58 -15.90 -10.95 -7.20
CA ASN A 58 -15.84 -11.13 -5.75
C ASN A 58 -15.10 -12.41 -5.34
N ILE A 59 -13.90 -12.58 -5.91
CA ILE A 59 -13.00 -13.71 -5.67
C ILE A 59 -11.68 -13.22 -5.06
N SER A 60 -10.93 -14.11 -4.43
CA SER A 60 -9.59 -13.76 -3.95
C SER A 60 -8.63 -13.55 -5.12
N LEU A 61 -7.64 -12.68 -4.94
CA LEU A 61 -6.56 -12.50 -5.92
C LEU A 61 -5.86 -13.82 -6.26
N SER A 62 -5.70 -14.72 -5.28
CA SER A 62 -5.12 -16.05 -5.49
C SER A 62 -5.94 -16.98 -6.39
N LEU A 63 -7.23 -16.70 -6.62
CA LEU A 63 -8.09 -17.46 -7.53
C LEU A 63 -8.15 -16.85 -8.93
N VAL A 64 -7.71 -15.60 -9.10
CA VAL A 64 -7.67 -14.93 -10.41
C VAL A 64 -6.77 -15.70 -11.37
N ASP A 65 -5.60 -16.16 -10.93
CA ASP A 65 -4.69 -16.95 -11.78
C ASP A 65 -5.36 -18.22 -12.31
N LYS A 66 -6.13 -18.92 -11.48
CA LYS A 66 -6.83 -20.15 -11.88
C LYS A 66 -7.91 -19.88 -12.92
N VAL A 67 -8.70 -18.83 -12.71
CA VAL A 67 -9.73 -18.37 -13.65
C VAL A 67 -9.08 -17.96 -14.97
N TYR A 68 -8.01 -17.18 -14.89
CA TYR A 68 -7.29 -16.68 -16.06
C TYR A 68 -6.67 -17.80 -16.89
N ILE A 69 -5.95 -18.73 -16.26
CA ILE A 69 -5.39 -19.91 -16.94
C ILE A 69 -6.50 -20.71 -17.62
N LYS A 70 -7.64 -20.92 -16.95
CA LYS A 70 -8.76 -21.66 -17.53
C LYS A 70 -9.38 -20.93 -18.72
N ALA A 71 -9.46 -19.61 -18.68
CA ALA A 71 -9.93 -18.79 -19.79
C ALA A 71 -8.99 -18.86 -21.00
N VAL A 72 -7.67 -18.77 -20.78
CA VAL A 72 -6.65 -18.94 -21.83
C VAL A 72 -6.73 -20.33 -22.46
N LEU A 73 -6.86 -21.39 -21.66
CA LEU A 73 -7.04 -22.76 -22.15
C LEU A 73 -8.32 -22.95 -22.99
N LYS A 74 -9.34 -22.09 -22.77
CA LYS A 74 -10.59 -22.07 -23.54
C LYS A 74 -10.54 -21.18 -24.79
N GLY A 75 -9.39 -20.58 -25.11
CA GLY A 75 -9.18 -19.76 -26.32
C GLY A 75 -9.19 -18.26 -26.08
N MET A 76 -9.10 -17.79 -24.83
CA MET A 76 -8.83 -16.38 -24.54
C MET A 76 -7.42 -16.02 -25.04
N PRO A 77 -7.24 -14.91 -25.78
CA PRO A 77 -5.91 -14.41 -26.12
C PRO A 77 -5.04 -14.21 -24.88
N LEU A 78 -3.71 -14.32 -25.05
CA LEU A 78 -2.76 -14.09 -23.96
C LEU A 78 -2.67 -12.58 -23.66
N PHE A 79 -3.17 -12.19 -22.49
CA PHE A 79 -3.06 -10.84 -21.94
C PHE A 79 -1.94 -10.74 -20.91
N GLN A 80 -1.46 -9.53 -20.65
CA GLN A 80 -0.47 -9.30 -19.60
C GLN A 80 -1.18 -9.02 -18.27
N LEU A 81 -1.08 -9.95 -17.31
CA LEU A 81 -1.53 -9.69 -15.94
C LEU A 81 -0.56 -8.71 -15.28
N GLN A 82 -0.89 -7.42 -15.32
CA GLN A 82 -0.09 -6.36 -14.71
C GLN A 82 -0.92 -5.55 -13.73
N GLU A 83 -0.44 -5.46 -12.49
CA GLU A 83 -0.92 -4.42 -11.59
C GLU A 83 -0.42 -3.08 -12.11
N VAL A 84 -1.35 -2.16 -12.43
CA VAL A 84 -1.00 -0.76 -12.61
C VAL A 84 -0.64 -0.21 -11.22
N VAL A 85 0.63 -0.34 -10.84
CA VAL A 85 1.14 0.25 -9.61
C VAL A 85 1.11 1.76 -9.81
N LYS A 86 -0.01 2.39 -9.44
CA LYS A 86 -0.06 3.84 -9.24
C LYS A 86 0.83 4.16 -8.05
N GLN A 87 2.13 4.27 -8.27
CA GLN A 87 3.04 4.85 -7.30
C GLN A 87 2.58 6.29 -7.11
N LYS A 88 1.91 6.57 -5.98
CA LYS A 88 1.73 7.96 -5.56
C LYS A 88 3.13 8.56 -5.48
N PRO A 89 3.39 9.74 -6.07
CA PRO A 89 4.67 10.41 -5.90
C PRO A 89 4.88 10.57 -4.39
N LYS A 90 5.91 9.92 -3.86
CA LYS A 90 6.33 10.16 -2.48
C LYS A 90 6.89 11.57 -2.47
N SER A 91 6.12 12.52 -1.94
CA SER A 91 6.68 13.80 -1.53
C SER A 91 7.76 13.49 -0.49
N ASP A 92 9.02 13.79 -0.80
CA ASP A 92 10.16 13.65 0.11
C ASP A 92 10.39 14.93 0.93
N LEU A 93 9.42 15.85 0.92
CA LEU A 93 9.44 17.04 1.78
C LEU A 93 9.16 16.63 3.23
N PRO A 94 9.85 17.24 4.22
CA PRO A 94 9.51 17.04 5.62
C PRO A 94 8.06 17.42 5.91
N PHE A 95 7.38 16.64 6.74
CA PHE A 95 5.99 16.89 7.13
C PHE A 95 5.68 16.37 8.53
N ILE A 96 4.61 16.90 9.14
CA ILE A 96 4.04 16.36 10.38
C ILE A 96 2.90 15.43 9.99
N ASN A 97 3.00 14.16 10.40
CA ASN A 97 1.95 13.18 10.10
C ASN A 97 0.74 13.35 11.04
N SER A 98 -0.33 12.60 10.79
CA SER A 98 -1.57 12.66 11.58
C SER A 98 -1.42 12.20 13.04
N ARG A 99 -0.27 11.66 13.43
CA ARG A 99 0.07 11.26 14.80
C ARG A 99 1.01 12.27 15.47
N MET A 100 1.11 13.49 14.91
CA MET A 100 2.03 14.54 15.39
C MET A 100 3.50 14.12 15.39
N SER A 101 3.89 13.14 14.57
CA SER A 101 5.30 12.79 14.39
C SER A 101 5.90 13.59 13.24
N VAL A 102 7.06 14.19 13.48
CA VAL A 102 7.86 14.85 12.45
C VAL A 102 8.53 13.78 11.59
N MET A 103 8.24 13.79 10.29
CA MET A 103 8.86 12.94 9.29
C MET A 103 9.88 13.79 8.53
N ILE A 104 11.17 13.47 8.66
CA ILE A 104 12.24 14.13 7.89
C ILE A 104 12.51 13.29 6.64
N GLY A 105 12.46 13.93 5.48
CA GLY A 105 12.73 13.30 4.19
C GLY A 105 14.18 12.83 4.07
N LYS A 106 14.42 11.85 3.21
CA LYS A 106 15.78 11.31 3.03
C LYS A 106 16.70 12.36 2.40
N SER A 107 16.18 13.11 1.43
CA SER A 107 16.89 14.24 0.79
C SER A 107 17.43 15.22 1.82
N THR A 108 16.65 15.61 2.82
CA THR A 108 17.10 16.56 3.86
C THR A 108 18.35 16.07 4.59
N ILE A 109 18.44 14.78 4.91
CA ILE A 109 19.63 14.21 5.57
C ILE A 109 20.83 14.12 4.62
N ILE A 110 20.59 13.80 3.34
CA ILE A 110 21.63 13.77 2.31
C ILE A 110 22.22 15.17 2.13
N ASP A 111 21.37 16.18 1.91
CA ASP A 111 21.77 17.57 1.73
C ASP A 111 22.53 18.10 2.95
N LEU A 112 22.15 17.68 4.16
CA LEU A 112 22.85 18.03 5.39
C LEU A 112 24.24 17.37 5.45
N ASN A 113 24.35 16.08 5.10
CA ASN A 113 25.62 15.35 5.08
C ASN A 113 26.59 15.92 4.04
N GLU A 114 26.12 16.36 2.87
CA GLU A 114 26.97 17.01 1.85
C GLU A 114 27.62 18.30 2.35
N LYS A 115 26.96 19.01 3.28
CA LYS A 115 27.48 20.23 3.91
C LYS A 115 28.46 19.94 5.06
N ILE A 116 28.55 18.69 5.53
CA ILE A 116 29.46 18.29 6.61
C ILE A 116 30.79 17.84 5.98
N PRO A 117 31.90 18.56 6.22
CA PRO A 117 33.15 18.33 5.51
C PRO A 117 33.83 16.99 5.86
N THR A 118 33.56 16.43 7.04
CA THR A 118 34.14 15.15 7.47
C THR A 118 33.11 14.03 7.50
N LYS A 119 33.39 12.94 6.79
CA LYS A 119 32.51 11.75 6.71
C LYS A 119 32.21 11.11 8.06
N GLU A 120 33.11 11.25 9.03
CA GLU A 120 32.91 10.73 10.40
C GLU A 120 31.74 11.42 11.12
N LYS A 121 31.49 12.69 10.80
CA LYS A 121 30.41 13.49 11.38
C LYS A 121 29.09 13.35 10.61
N HIS A 122 29.07 12.62 9.50
CA HIS A 122 27.84 12.33 8.76
C HIS A 122 26.84 11.58 9.64
N PHE A 123 25.57 11.89 9.44
CA PHE A 123 24.45 11.16 10.01
C PHE A 123 24.32 9.80 9.33
N LYS A 124 24.08 8.77 10.13
CA LYS A 124 23.96 7.37 9.72
C LYS A 124 22.64 6.80 10.22
N ALA A 125 22.24 5.67 9.63
CA ALA A 125 21.09 4.93 10.11
C ALA A 125 21.29 4.55 11.59
N ASN A 126 20.21 4.66 12.37
CA ASN A 126 20.16 4.40 13.82
C ASN A 126 20.88 5.41 14.72
N ASP A 127 21.38 6.53 14.19
CA ASP A 127 21.78 7.64 15.04
C ASP A 127 20.60 8.12 15.90
N LYS A 128 20.87 8.39 17.17
CA LYS A 128 19.88 8.89 18.13
C LYS A 128 20.14 10.36 18.43
N PHE A 129 19.08 11.07 18.78
CA PHE A 129 19.12 12.51 19.04
C PHE A 129 18.33 12.85 20.29
N ASN A 130 18.88 13.75 21.09
CA ASN A 130 18.10 14.54 22.03
C ASN A 130 17.36 15.64 21.26
N VAL A 131 16.19 16.04 21.75
CA VAL A 131 15.33 17.02 21.11
C VAL A 131 15.13 18.19 22.07
N GLU A 132 15.45 19.39 21.63
CA GLU A 132 15.24 20.63 22.38
C GLU A 132 14.41 21.62 21.56
N LEU A 133 13.69 22.49 22.25
CA LEU A 133 12.96 23.61 21.66
C LEU A 133 13.73 24.91 21.92
N GLN A 134 14.11 25.62 20.87
CA GLN A 134 14.81 26.91 20.95
C GLN A 134 14.02 27.95 20.16
N GLY A 135 13.14 28.67 20.88
CA GLY A 135 12.16 29.57 20.26
C GLY A 135 11.23 28.79 19.33
N ASP A 136 11.17 29.18 18.07
CA ASP A 136 10.36 28.53 17.03
C ASP A 136 11.08 27.37 16.32
N ASN A 137 12.24 26.95 16.83
CA ASN A 137 13.06 25.90 16.23
C ASN A 137 13.02 24.60 17.05
N ILE A 138 12.94 23.47 16.34
CA ILE A 138 13.23 22.14 16.90
C ILE A 138 14.70 21.84 16.61
N VAL A 139 15.50 21.68 17.66
CA VAL A 139 16.94 21.40 17.56
C VAL A 139 17.19 19.93 17.91
N LEU A 140 17.80 19.20 16.97
CA LEU A 140 18.19 17.80 17.15
C LEU A 140 19.68 17.72 17.51
N ILE A 141 19.99 17.22 18.69
CA ILE A 141 21.37 17.11 19.19
C ILE A 141 21.76 15.63 19.19
N ARG A 142 22.74 15.24 18.36
CA ARG A 142 23.18 13.84 18.26
C ARG A 142 23.69 13.33 19.60
N ILE A 143 23.20 12.16 20.01
CA ILE A 143 23.72 11.43 21.16
C ILE A 143 24.96 10.67 20.68
N VAL A 144 26.11 10.96 21.29
CA VAL A 144 27.39 10.30 21.02
C VAL A 144 27.51 9.04 21.85
#